data_AF-V6EZG2-F1
#
_entry.id   AF-V6EZG2-F1
#
_cell.length_a   1.000
_cell.length_b   1.000
_cell.length_c   1.000
_cell.angle_alpha   90.00
_cell.angle_beta   90.00
_cell.angle_gamma   90.00
#
_symmetry.space_group_name_H-M   'P 1'
#
loop_
_entity.id
_entity.type
_entity.pdbx_description
1 polymer ?
#
loop_
_entity_poly.entity_id
_entity_poly.type
_entity_poly.pdbx_seq_one_letter_code
_entity_poly.pdbx_strand_id
1 'polypeptide(L)'
;MTILRLLAVLGLTTTLAACATNDDPAKGGFFSGMKNLSDGTYDKRVNERQKTLENEQDVNLQQTRSLERANAQSADVKAERDAAEARYASFQRELTTMRSRLAAAEKANAKKKAEVAALNQQIDGLQAKTNMVEQDSVTNEAEKQKRLEALRREREALNREVDLLIRR
;
A
#
# COMPACT_ATOMS: atom_id res chain seq x y z
N MET A 1 -95.76 -41.62 21.89
CA MET A 1 -94.30 -41.40 21.69
C MET A 1 -94.07 -40.25 20.72
N THR A 2 -94.45 -39.07 21.18
CA THR A 2 -94.56 -37.80 20.42
C THR A 2 -93.30 -36.93 20.52
N ILE A 3 -92.24 -37.44 21.15
CA ILE A 3 -90.96 -36.74 21.38
C ILE A 3 -89.94 -37.00 20.25
N LEU A 4 -90.10 -38.09 19.48
CA LEU A 4 -89.13 -38.49 18.44
C LEU A 4 -89.32 -37.78 17.09
N ARG A 5 -90.45 -37.09 16.87
CA ARG A 5 -90.72 -36.31 15.64
C ARG A 5 -90.34 -34.83 15.74
N LEU A 6 -90.11 -34.30 16.94
CA LEU A 6 -89.70 -32.91 17.15
C LEU A 6 -88.18 -32.69 17.02
N LEU A 7 -87.39 -33.76 17.14
CA LEU A 7 -85.93 -33.73 16.98
C LEU A 7 -85.45 -33.83 15.52
N ALA A 8 -86.31 -34.25 14.60
CA ALA A 8 -85.98 -34.37 13.17
C ALA A 8 -86.13 -33.06 12.38
N VAL A 9 -86.77 -32.03 12.95
CA VAL A 9 -86.97 -30.72 12.30
C VAL A 9 -85.97 -29.67 12.80
N LEU A 10 -85.31 -29.90 13.95
CA LEU A 10 -84.30 -28.98 14.50
C LEU A 10 -82.86 -29.24 14.02
N GLY A 11 -82.62 -30.36 13.32
CA GLY A 11 -81.28 -30.75 12.84
C GLY A 11 -80.95 -30.35 11.40
N LEU A 12 -81.88 -29.69 10.68
CA LEU A 12 -81.76 -29.42 9.24
C LEU A 12 -81.60 -27.93 8.88
N THR A 13 -81.34 -27.04 9.85
CA THR A 13 -81.20 -25.59 9.60
C THR A 13 -79.84 -25.01 10.00
N THR A 14 -78.91 -25.80 10.52
CA THR A 14 -77.59 -25.30 11.00
C THR A 14 -76.40 -25.64 10.10
N THR A 15 -76.60 -26.25 8.94
CA THR A 15 -75.50 -26.69 8.05
C THR A 15 -75.20 -25.77 6.85
N LEU A 16 -75.77 -24.55 6.78
CA LEU A 16 -75.50 -23.61 5.67
C LEU A 16 -74.72 -22.34 6.03
N ALA A 17 -74.22 -22.17 7.26
CA ALA A 17 -73.61 -20.91 7.70
C ALA A 17 -72.13 -21.00 8.11
N ALA A 18 -71.35 -21.89 7.49
CA ALA A 18 -69.89 -21.87 7.62
C ALA A 18 -69.22 -22.23 6.29
N CYS A 19 -69.57 -21.52 5.22
CA CYS A 19 -68.65 -21.36 4.09
C CYS A 19 -67.38 -20.72 4.65
N ALA A 20 -66.27 -21.46 4.61
CA ALA A 20 -64.95 -20.90 4.73
C ALA A 20 -64.84 -19.75 3.72
N THR A 21 -64.94 -18.52 4.22
CA THR A 21 -64.75 -17.31 3.42
C THR A 21 -63.26 -17.26 3.15
N ASN A 22 -62.87 -17.83 2.01
CA ASN A 22 -61.53 -17.66 1.49
C ASN A 22 -61.48 -16.24 0.92
N ASP A 23 -60.66 -15.37 1.52
CA ASP A 23 -60.50 -13.96 1.13
C ASP A 23 -59.78 -13.79 -0.22
N ASP A 24 -59.52 -14.91 -0.93
CA ASP A 24 -59.01 -14.94 -2.28
C ASP A 24 -60.17 -14.96 -3.32
N PRO A 25 -60.52 -13.81 -3.94
CA PRO A 25 -61.55 -13.74 -4.98
C PRO A 25 -61.21 -14.53 -6.25
N ALA A 26 -59.95 -14.93 -6.45
CA ALA A 26 -59.59 -15.85 -7.53
C ALA A 26 -60.05 -17.29 -7.25
N LYS A 27 -60.37 -17.62 -5.99
CA LYS A 27 -60.77 -18.96 -5.54
C LYS A 27 -62.19 -19.03 -4.96
N GLY A 28 -62.86 -17.89 -4.75
CA GLY A 28 -64.17 -17.82 -4.07
C GLY A 28 -65.42 -17.72 -4.94
N GLY A 29 -65.30 -17.78 -6.27
CA GLY A 29 -66.46 -17.72 -7.20
C GLY A 29 -67.15 -16.36 -7.28
N PHE A 30 -68.22 -16.28 -8.08
CA PHE A 30 -68.90 -15.02 -8.46
C PHE A 30 -69.42 -14.19 -7.27
N PHE A 31 -69.96 -14.84 -6.23
CA PHE A 31 -70.51 -14.16 -5.05
C PHE A 31 -69.42 -13.60 -4.12
N SER A 32 -68.23 -14.24 -4.03
CA SER A 32 -67.09 -13.64 -3.30
C SER A 32 -66.45 -12.49 -4.08
N GLY A 33 -66.48 -12.55 -5.42
CA GLY A 33 -66.07 -11.44 -6.28
C GLY A 33 -66.91 -10.19 -6.05
N MET A 34 -68.25 -10.31 -5.99
CA MET A 34 -69.16 -9.19 -5.68
C MET A 34 -68.97 -8.64 -4.26
N LYS A 35 -68.78 -9.51 -3.26
CA LYS A 35 -68.49 -9.08 -1.88
C LYS A 35 -67.14 -8.35 -1.78
N ASN A 36 -66.10 -8.85 -2.46
CA ASN A 36 -64.79 -8.19 -2.51
C ASN A 36 -64.79 -6.86 -3.27
N LEU A 37 -65.66 -6.72 -4.29
CA LEU A 37 -65.88 -5.45 -4.99
C LEU A 37 -66.57 -4.42 -4.07
N SER A 38 -67.50 -4.87 -3.22
CA SER A 38 -68.21 -4.06 -2.23
C SER A 38 -67.35 -3.69 -1.01
N ASP A 39 -66.45 -4.59 -0.56
CA ASP A 39 -65.65 -4.45 0.66
C ASP A 39 -64.29 -3.73 0.42
N GLY A 40 -63.99 -3.30 -0.82
CA GLY A 40 -62.79 -2.55 -1.19
C GLY A 40 -61.48 -3.35 -1.13
N THR A 41 -61.54 -4.69 -1.10
CA THR A 41 -60.36 -5.54 -0.93
C THR A 41 -59.48 -5.59 -2.19
N TYR A 42 -60.06 -5.36 -3.37
CA TYR A 42 -59.30 -5.23 -4.62
C TYR A 42 -58.37 -4.00 -4.57
N ASP A 43 -58.91 -2.83 -4.21
CA ASP A 43 -58.15 -1.58 -4.12
C ASP A 43 -57.04 -1.69 -3.07
N LYS A 44 -57.30 -2.37 -1.94
CA LYS A 44 -56.26 -2.67 -0.95
C LYS A 44 -55.10 -3.46 -1.54
N ARG A 45 -55.36 -4.53 -2.30
CA ARG A 45 -54.28 -5.31 -2.95
C ARG A 45 -53.53 -4.53 -4.02
N VAL A 46 -54.22 -3.69 -4.80
CA VAL A 46 -53.56 -2.84 -5.78
C VAL A 46 -52.65 -1.84 -5.07
N ASN A 47 -53.13 -1.19 -4.02
CA ASN A 47 -52.33 -0.27 -3.21
C ASN A 47 -51.14 -0.97 -2.53
N GLU A 48 -51.33 -2.18 -1.99
CA GLU A 48 -50.25 -2.98 -1.41
C GLU A 48 -49.18 -3.33 -2.44
N ARG A 49 -49.59 -3.80 -3.63
CA ARG A 49 -48.66 -4.12 -4.72
C ARG A 49 -47.92 -2.89 -5.22
N GLN A 50 -48.62 -1.77 -5.35
CA GLN A 50 -48.02 -0.49 -5.75
C GLN A 50 -46.97 -0.04 -4.73
N LYS A 51 -47.30 -0.11 -3.44
CA LYS A 51 -46.39 0.21 -2.35
C LYS A 51 -45.17 -0.73 -2.32
N THR A 52 -45.38 -2.03 -2.54
CA THR A 52 -44.27 -2.99 -2.64
C THR A 52 -43.36 -2.67 -3.82
N LEU A 53 -43.92 -2.39 -4.99
CA LEU A 53 -43.14 -2.02 -6.18
C LEU A 53 -42.33 -0.75 -5.94
N GLU A 54 -42.94 0.30 -5.37
CA GLU A 54 -42.25 1.54 -5.02
C GLU A 54 -41.10 1.28 -4.04
N ASN A 55 -41.33 0.49 -2.98
CA ASN A 55 -40.28 0.12 -2.04
C ASN A 55 -39.14 -0.67 -2.71
N GLU A 56 -39.46 -1.61 -3.61
CA GLU A 56 -38.45 -2.40 -4.32
C GLU A 56 -37.62 -1.53 -5.28
N GLN A 57 -38.26 -0.55 -5.95
CA GLN A 57 -37.57 0.42 -6.80
C GLN A 57 -36.62 1.31 -5.98
N ASP A 58 -37.06 1.80 -4.82
CA ASP A 58 -36.23 2.59 -3.91
C ASP A 58 -35.02 1.80 -3.41
N VAL A 59 -35.23 0.53 -3.02
CA VAL A 59 -34.15 -0.37 -2.60
C VAL A 59 -33.19 -0.62 -3.75
N ASN A 60 -33.68 -0.87 -4.97
CA ASN A 60 -32.82 -1.10 -6.14
C ASN A 60 -31.98 0.13 -6.49
N LEU A 61 -32.57 1.33 -6.42
CA LEU A 61 -31.88 2.59 -6.61
C LEU A 61 -30.80 2.80 -5.55
N GLN A 62 -31.11 2.52 -4.28
CA GLN A 62 -30.13 2.60 -3.18
C GLN A 62 -28.97 1.62 -3.39
N GLN A 63 -29.25 0.38 -3.78
CA GLN A 63 -28.23 -0.63 -4.06
C GLN A 63 -27.34 -0.22 -5.23
N THR A 64 -27.92 0.28 -6.33
CA THR A 64 -27.18 0.78 -7.49
C THR A 64 -26.22 1.90 -7.09
N ARG A 65 -26.70 2.89 -6.34
CA ARG A 65 -25.85 3.98 -5.80
C ARG A 65 -24.79 3.47 -4.83
N SER A 66 -25.07 2.40 -4.08
CA SER A 66 -24.08 1.78 -3.19
C SER A 66 -22.99 1.08 -3.99
N LEU A 67 -23.35 0.36 -5.05
CA LEU A 67 -22.41 -0.32 -5.95
C LEU A 67 -21.53 0.69 -6.69
N GLU A 68 -22.11 1.77 -7.21
CA GLU A 68 -21.34 2.84 -7.86
C GLU A 68 -20.31 3.45 -6.92
N ARG A 69 -20.69 3.76 -5.68
CA ARG A 69 -19.76 4.28 -4.66
C ARG A 69 -18.67 3.27 -4.30
N ALA A 70 -19.03 2.00 -4.11
CA ALA A 70 -18.05 0.96 -3.79
C ALA A 70 -17.05 0.75 -4.95
N ASN A 71 -17.52 0.79 -6.20
CA ASN A 71 -16.66 0.69 -7.38
C ASN A 71 -15.73 1.89 -7.51
N ALA A 72 -16.22 3.12 -7.27
CA ALA A 72 -15.39 4.32 -7.25
C ALA A 72 -14.30 4.23 -6.17
N GLN A 73 -14.68 3.88 -4.93
CA GLN A 73 -13.73 3.67 -3.84
C GLN A 73 -12.70 2.59 -4.16
N SER A 74 -13.12 1.48 -4.78
CA SER A 74 -12.20 0.42 -5.18
C SER A 74 -11.20 0.89 -6.24
N ALA A 75 -11.65 1.69 -7.20
CA ALA A 75 -10.78 2.28 -8.23
C ALA A 75 -9.77 3.26 -7.60
N ASP A 76 -10.21 4.11 -6.68
CA ASP A 76 -9.35 5.07 -5.99
C ASP A 76 -8.28 4.36 -5.15
N VAL A 77 -8.67 3.38 -4.33
CA VAL A 77 -7.73 2.58 -3.53
C VAL A 77 -6.74 1.83 -4.41
N LYS A 78 -7.19 1.30 -5.55
CA LYS A 78 -6.31 0.65 -6.52
C LYS A 78 -5.29 1.63 -7.08
N ALA A 79 -5.71 2.83 -7.48
CA ALA A 79 -4.82 3.87 -7.99
C ALA A 79 -3.80 4.33 -6.93
N GLU A 80 -4.23 4.49 -5.68
CA GLU A 80 -3.33 4.81 -4.56
C GLU A 80 -2.29 3.71 -4.34
N ARG A 81 -2.71 2.44 -4.37
CA ARG A 81 -1.81 1.29 -4.23
C ARG A 81 -0.81 1.24 -5.38
N ASP A 82 -1.25 1.41 -6.62
CA ASP A 82 -0.37 1.39 -7.79
C ASP A 82 0.66 2.55 -7.72
N ALA A 83 0.24 3.74 -7.26
CA ALA A 83 1.13 4.87 -7.03
C ALA A 83 2.14 4.61 -5.89
N ALA A 84 1.71 3.99 -4.80
CA ALA A 84 2.59 3.61 -3.69
C ALA A 84 3.63 2.57 -4.13
N GLU A 85 3.22 1.57 -4.91
CA GLU A 85 4.11 0.55 -5.47
C GLU A 85 5.16 1.15 -6.40
N ALA A 86 4.77 2.11 -7.25
CA ALA A 86 5.71 2.85 -8.10
C ALA A 86 6.73 3.66 -7.30
N ARG A 87 6.32 4.34 -6.22
CA ARG A 87 7.21 5.07 -5.30
C ARG A 87 8.15 4.11 -4.56
N TYR A 88 7.66 2.96 -4.13
CA TYR A 88 8.49 1.95 -3.50
C TYR A 88 9.59 1.45 -4.44
N ALA A 89 9.24 1.17 -5.71
CA ALA A 89 10.20 0.78 -6.74
C ALA A 89 11.21 1.90 -7.08
N SER A 90 10.85 3.18 -6.99
CA SER A 90 11.83 4.27 -7.14
C SER A 90 12.79 4.33 -5.96
N PHE A 91 12.29 4.23 -4.72
CA PHE A 91 13.14 4.21 -3.53
C PHE A 91 14.11 3.03 -3.51
N GLN A 92 13.69 1.84 -3.95
CA GLN A 92 14.61 0.70 -4.08
C GLN A 92 15.76 0.96 -5.06
N ARG A 93 15.48 1.64 -6.19
CA ARG A 93 16.49 2.02 -7.19
C ARG A 93 17.45 3.07 -6.65
N GLU A 94 16.93 4.08 -5.96
CA GLU A 94 17.74 5.11 -5.30
C GLU A 94 18.63 4.50 -4.23
N LEU A 95 18.10 3.61 -3.39
CA LEU A 95 18.83 2.94 -2.33
C LEU A 95 19.95 2.04 -2.88
N THR A 96 19.69 1.33 -3.98
CA THR A 96 20.73 0.56 -4.70
C THR A 96 21.83 1.48 -5.23
N THR A 97 21.45 2.64 -5.78
CA THR A 97 22.40 3.65 -6.29
C THR A 97 23.22 4.29 -5.17
N MET A 98 22.61 4.58 -4.02
CA MET A 98 23.32 5.11 -2.86
C MET A 98 24.30 4.07 -2.30
N ARG A 99 23.91 2.80 -2.23
CA ARG A 99 24.81 1.71 -1.80
C ARG A 99 26.01 1.55 -2.72
N SER A 100 25.81 1.63 -4.04
CA SER A 100 26.92 1.52 -5.00
C SER A 100 27.86 2.73 -4.91
N ARG A 101 27.32 3.95 -4.74
CA ARG A 101 28.11 5.16 -4.48
C ARG A 101 28.90 5.07 -3.19
N LEU A 102 28.30 4.56 -2.12
CA LEU A 102 28.98 4.36 -0.83
C LEU A 102 30.14 3.38 -0.97
N ALA A 103 29.92 2.21 -1.57
CA ALA A 103 30.97 1.23 -1.80
C ALA A 103 32.12 1.78 -2.68
N ALA A 104 31.80 2.56 -3.70
CA ALA A 104 32.80 3.23 -4.53
C ALA A 104 33.61 4.27 -3.73
N ALA A 105 32.95 5.07 -2.89
CA ALA A 105 33.61 6.04 -2.03
C ALA A 105 34.50 5.38 -0.96
N GLU A 106 34.05 4.28 -0.35
CA GLU A 106 34.85 3.47 0.58
C GLU A 106 36.10 2.92 -0.10
N LYS A 107 35.98 2.36 -1.30
CA LYS A 107 37.12 1.87 -2.09
C LYS A 107 38.09 3.01 -2.44
N ALA A 108 37.58 4.17 -2.85
CA ALA A 108 38.40 5.33 -3.15
C ALA A 108 39.16 5.82 -1.90
N ASN A 109 38.49 5.87 -0.74
CA ASN A 109 39.11 6.23 0.53
C ASN A 109 40.16 5.20 0.98
N ALA A 110 39.91 3.90 0.82
CA ALA A 110 40.89 2.87 1.11
C ALA A 110 42.14 3.02 0.26
N LYS A 111 41.97 3.33 -1.04
CA LYS A 111 43.08 3.62 -1.96
C LYS A 111 43.87 4.85 -1.53
N LYS A 112 43.19 5.98 -1.24
CA LYS A 112 43.85 7.19 -0.73
C LYS A 112 44.65 6.92 0.55
N LYS A 113 44.10 6.16 1.49
CA LYS A 113 44.81 5.77 2.73
C LYS A 113 46.06 4.94 2.44
N ALA A 114 46.00 4.01 1.50
CA ALA A 114 47.15 3.22 1.07
C ALA A 114 48.23 4.08 0.40
N GLU A 115 47.84 5.05 -0.45
CA GLU A 115 48.77 6.00 -1.07
C GLU A 115 49.46 6.89 -0.03
N VAL A 116 48.72 7.43 0.93
CA VAL A 116 49.28 8.20 2.05
C VAL A 116 50.27 7.36 2.86
N ALA A 117 49.92 6.10 3.16
CA ALA A 117 50.82 5.20 3.88
C ALA A 117 52.12 4.93 3.10
N ALA A 118 52.05 4.74 1.79
CA ALA A 118 53.21 4.53 0.94
C ALA A 118 54.12 5.78 0.87
N LEU A 119 53.52 6.97 0.75
CA LEU A 119 54.28 8.24 0.76
C LEU A 119 54.97 8.46 2.11
N ASN A 120 54.30 8.17 3.22
CA ASN A 120 54.91 8.25 4.55
C ASN A 120 56.12 7.31 4.69
N GLN A 121 56.04 6.08 4.17
CA GLN A 121 57.19 5.17 4.15
C GLN A 121 58.37 5.71 3.33
N GLN A 122 58.09 6.40 2.21
CA GLN A 122 59.14 7.05 1.42
C GLN A 122 59.79 8.21 2.18
N ILE A 123 58.98 9.02 2.86
CA ILE A 123 59.45 10.12 3.72
C ILE A 123 60.37 9.58 4.82
N ASP A 124 59.97 8.50 5.50
CA ASP A 124 60.78 7.86 6.54
C ASP A 124 62.11 7.33 5.97
N GLY A 125 62.07 6.73 4.77
CA GLY A 125 63.25 6.28 4.05
C GLY A 125 64.21 7.42 3.68
N LEU A 126 63.67 8.57 3.25
CA LEU A 126 64.47 9.77 2.99
C LEU A 126 65.06 10.36 4.27
N GLN A 127 64.31 10.31 5.38
CA GLN A 127 64.81 10.75 6.68
C GLN A 127 65.99 9.86 7.14
N ALA A 128 65.88 8.54 6.99
CA ALA A 128 66.97 7.62 7.28
C ALA A 128 68.22 7.89 6.42
N LYS A 129 68.04 8.11 5.10
CA LYS A 129 69.13 8.50 4.19
C LYS A 129 69.76 9.84 4.59
N THR A 130 68.95 10.81 5.02
CA THR A 130 69.43 12.11 5.51
C THR A 130 70.33 11.92 6.73
N ASN A 131 69.87 11.15 7.71
CA ASN A 131 70.65 10.84 8.92
C ASN A 131 71.98 10.13 8.59
N MET A 132 71.97 9.19 7.62
CA MET A 132 73.20 8.51 7.18
C MET A 132 74.20 9.48 6.54
N VAL A 133 73.73 10.40 5.68
CA VAL A 133 74.60 11.40 5.07
C VAL A 133 75.12 12.40 6.11
N GLU A 134 74.31 12.76 7.11
CA GLU A 134 74.75 13.62 8.22
C GLU A 134 75.85 12.97 9.07
N GLN A 135 75.80 11.65 9.26
CA GLN A 135 76.79 10.86 10.00
C GLN A 135 78.05 10.51 9.19
N ASP A 136 78.01 10.67 7.87
CA ASP A 136 79.17 10.43 7.01
C ASP A 136 80.24 11.51 7.25
N SER A 137 81.40 11.05 7.71
CA SER A 137 82.59 11.86 8.01
C SER A 137 83.68 11.76 6.93
N VAL A 138 83.47 10.94 5.90
CA VAL A 138 84.47 10.64 4.86
C VAL A 138 84.29 11.55 3.64
N THR A 139 83.04 11.91 3.31
CA THR A 139 82.72 12.70 2.13
C THR A 139 83.04 14.19 2.32
N ASN A 140 83.41 14.89 1.23
CA ASN A 140 83.67 16.33 1.24
C ASN A 140 82.40 17.11 1.66
N GLU A 141 82.57 18.11 2.54
CA GLU A 141 81.48 18.94 3.08
C GLU A 141 80.60 19.58 2.00
N ALA A 142 81.19 20.03 0.88
CA ALA A 142 80.44 20.63 -0.21
C ALA A 142 79.55 19.61 -0.95
N GLU A 143 79.98 18.37 -1.08
CA GLU A 143 79.20 17.29 -1.70
C GLU A 143 78.11 16.78 -0.74
N LYS A 144 78.45 16.66 0.54
CA LYS A 144 77.52 16.33 1.62
C LYS A 144 76.35 17.33 1.66
N GLN A 145 76.66 18.63 1.66
CA GLN A 145 75.64 19.68 1.68
C GLN A 145 74.71 19.61 0.45
N LYS A 146 75.26 19.43 -0.75
CA LYS A 146 74.46 19.25 -1.98
C LYS A 146 73.52 18.05 -1.87
N ARG A 147 73.99 16.93 -1.32
CA ARG A 147 73.20 15.71 -1.15
C ARG A 147 72.08 15.89 -0.12
N LEU A 148 72.35 16.57 1.00
CA LEU A 148 71.34 16.90 2.00
C LEU A 148 70.27 17.84 1.45
N GLU A 149 70.65 18.86 0.69
CA GLU A 149 69.69 19.75 0.04
C GLU A 149 68.80 19.03 -0.97
N ALA A 150 69.35 18.06 -1.73
CA ALA A 150 68.57 17.25 -2.65
C ALA A 150 67.53 16.39 -1.91
N LEU A 151 67.94 15.69 -0.85
CA LEU A 151 67.04 14.86 -0.03
C LEU A 151 65.96 15.68 0.68
N ARG A 152 66.31 16.88 1.19
CA ARG A 152 65.35 17.80 1.81
C ARG A 152 64.29 18.27 0.81
N ARG A 153 64.70 18.63 -0.42
CA ARG A 153 63.77 19.02 -1.49
C ARG A 153 62.83 17.88 -1.89
N GLU A 154 63.35 16.66 -1.98
CA GLU A 154 62.53 15.48 -2.30
C GLU A 154 61.50 15.20 -1.20
N ARG A 155 61.92 15.24 0.07
CA ARG A 155 61.02 15.07 1.23
C ARG A 155 59.92 16.13 1.27
N GLU A 156 60.26 17.39 1.02
CA GLU A 156 59.28 18.48 0.95
C GLU A 156 58.27 18.28 -0.19
N ALA A 157 58.71 17.73 -1.32
CA ALA A 157 57.80 17.41 -2.43
C ALA A 157 56.80 16.32 -2.03
N LEU A 158 57.26 15.24 -1.39
CA LEU A 158 56.37 14.17 -0.90
C LEU A 158 55.39 14.65 0.17
N ASN A 159 55.84 15.50 1.12
CA ASN A 159 54.95 16.07 2.13
C ASN A 159 53.82 16.91 1.50
N ARG A 160 54.12 17.69 0.45
CA ARG A 160 53.08 18.44 -0.28
C ARG A 160 52.09 17.50 -0.97
N GLU A 161 52.54 16.37 -1.48
CA GLU A 161 51.67 15.38 -2.12
C GLU A 161 50.72 14.72 -1.11
N VAL A 162 51.24 14.36 0.08
CA VAL A 162 50.42 13.85 1.19
C VAL A 162 49.33 14.87 1.58
N ASP A 163 49.69 16.14 1.77
CA ASP A 163 48.74 17.20 2.11
C ASP A 163 47.64 17.36 1.06
N LEU A 164 47.98 17.26 -0.22
CA LEU A 164 47.02 17.33 -1.32
C LEU A 164 46.06 16.12 -1.34
N LEU A 165 46.54 14.93 -0.99
CA LEU A 165 45.72 13.72 -0.90
C LEU A 165 44.76 13.74 0.29
N ILE A 166 45.15 14.33 1.41
CA ILE A 166 44.32 14.45 2.62
C ILE A 166 43.24 15.53 2.45
N ARG A 167 43.53 16.64 1.76
CA ARG A 167 42.58 17.75 1.56
C ARG A 167 41.52 17.49 0.49
N ARG A 168 41.70 16.48 -0.38
CA ARG A 168 40.75 16.07 -1.43
C ARG A 168 39.80 15.00 -0.95
#